data_AF-A0A6M1ZKB6-F1
#
_entry.id   AF-A0A6M1ZKB6-F1
#
_cell.length_a   1.000
_cell.length_b   1.000
_cell.length_c   1.000
_cell.angle_alpha   90.00
_cell.angle_beta   90.00
_cell.angle_gamma   90.00
#
_symmetry.space_group_name_H-M   'P 1'
#
loop_
_entity.id
_entity.type
_entity.pdbx_description
1 polymer ?
#
loop_
_entity_poly.entity_id
_entity_poly.type
_entity_poly.pdbx_seq_one_letter_code
_entity_poly.pdbx_strand_id
1 'polypeptide(L)'
;MRMKYLKRAVVIASILLLSGCNMLQECDTYPEGRRYKSVVNVRNEQEKYTEQMMFLLPDLSFKVEEGDSKATAVKKYITSIATALLGNGCSHYWQARYYDDGKVPDEWKSAITCIVKDIADKEFQEKEWLSEKENATSPRDLYCALFNGFSFVDFLKTPDKTRTEEQQLFGKKMVREMIGYFKLRGKNPDSEVVFDDPLWDNVRSTAQNYYDSLTEDRTIANASP
;
A
#
# COMPACT_ATOMS: atom_id res chain seq x y z
N MET A 1 34.95 13.57 -8.22
CA MET A 1 34.53 12.36 -7.47
C MET A 1 33.03 12.33 -7.08
N ARG A 2 32.30 13.46 -7.06
CA ARG A 2 30.91 13.58 -6.54
C ARG A 2 29.78 13.08 -7.48
N MET A 3 29.96 13.09 -8.81
CA MET A 3 28.93 12.59 -9.77
C MET A 3 28.73 11.07 -9.77
N LYS A 4 29.75 10.30 -9.36
CA LYS A 4 29.66 8.83 -9.35
C LYS A 4 28.65 8.31 -8.31
N TYR A 5 28.44 9.03 -7.21
CA TYR A 5 27.53 8.62 -6.14
C TYR A 5 26.06 8.93 -6.46
N LEU A 6 25.78 10.06 -7.13
CA LEU A 6 24.42 10.42 -7.52
C LEU A 6 23.86 9.48 -8.60
N LYS A 7 24.67 9.13 -9.61
CA LYS A 7 24.29 8.14 -10.63
C LYS A 7 23.99 6.77 -10.01
N ARG A 8 24.74 6.36 -8.99
CA ARG A 8 24.49 5.11 -8.25
C ARG A 8 23.21 5.16 -7.43
N ALA A 9 22.92 6.28 -6.76
CA ALA A 9 21.69 6.44 -5.98
C ALA A 9 20.44 6.43 -6.87
N VAL A 10 20.48 7.09 -8.03
CA VAL A 10 19.38 7.06 -9.02
C VAL A 10 19.21 5.65 -9.59
N VAL A 11 20.29 4.96 -9.95
CA VAL A 11 20.22 3.57 -10.43
C VAL A 11 19.67 2.63 -9.35
N ILE A 12 20.04 2.80 -8.08
CA ILE A 12 19.50 2.00 -6.97
C ILE A 12 18.01 2.32 -6.76
N ALA A 13 17.60 3.59 -6.82
CA ALA A 13 16.19 3.97 -6.73
C ALA A 13 15.37 3.38 -7.90
N SER A 14 15.90 3.42 -9.13
CA SER A 14 15.28 2.80 -10.30
C SER A 14 15.22 1.28 -10.18
N ILE A 15 16.27 0.61 -9.68
CA ILE A 15 16.27 -0.83 -9.43
C ILE A 15 15.25 -1.19 -8.34
N LEU A 16 15.12 -0.39 -7.29
CA LEU A 16 14.13 -0.61 -6.22
C LEU A 16 12.69 -0.40 -6.73
N LEU A 17 12.48 0.60 -7.59
CA LEU A 17 11.22 0.81 -8.31
C LEU A 17 10.88 -0.38 -9.23
N LEU A 18 11.87 -0.94 -9.94
CA LEU A 18 11.69 -2.11 -10.80
C LEU A 18 11.53 -3.42 -10.01
N SER A 19 12.19 -3.57 -8.87
CA SER A 19 12.13 -4.78 -8.02
C SER A 19 10.81 -4.87 -7.25
N GLY A 20 10.23 -3.73 -6.85
CA GLY A 20 8.87 -3.67 -6.31
C GLY A 20 7.82 -4.10 -7.34
N CYS A 21 8.06 -3.87 -8.63
CA CYS A 21 7.20 -4.37 -9.71
C CYS A 21 7.30 -5.88 -9.95
N ASN A 22 8.45 -6.53 -9.69
CA ASN A 22 8.56 -7.98 -9.81
C ASN A 22 7.80 -8.75 -8.71
N MET A 23 7.50 -8.13 -7.55
CA MET A 23 6.59 -8.73 -6.56
C MET A 23 5.13 -8.83 -7.06
N LEU A 24 4.78 -8.17 -8.18
CA LEU A 24 3.50 -8.31 -8.86
C LEU A 24 3.49 -9.45 -9.91
N GLN A 25 4.65 -10.06 -10.24
CA GLN A 25 4.72 -11.17 -11.21
C GLN A 25 4.10 -12.48 -10.69
N GLU A 26 3.93 -12.67 -9.38
CA GLU A 26 3.24 -13.88 -8.89
C GLU A 26 1.70 -13.80 -9.03
N CYS A 27 1.18 -12.74 -9.65
CA CYS A 27 -0.24 -12.55 -9.98
C CYS A 27 -0.48 -12.59 -11.50
N ASP A 28 0.13 -13.54 -12.22
CA ASP A 28 0.01 -13.63 -13.68
C ASP A 28 -1.32 -14.27 -14.12
N THR A 29 -2.27 -13.42 -14.53
CA THR A 29 -3.07 -13.46 -15.78
C THR A 29 -4.21 -12.43 -15.69
N TYR A 30 -4.20 -11.43 -16.59
CA TYR A 30 -5.22 -10.38 -16.73
C TYR A 30 -5.65 -10.27 -18.21
N PRO A 31 -6.95 -10.24 -18.54
CA PRO A 31 -7.45 -9.73 -19.81
C PRO A 31 -7.44 -8.19 -19.79
N GLU A 32 -7.25 -7.57 -20.95
CA GLU A 32 -6.92 -6.14 -21.13
C GLU A 32 -8.11 -5.19 -20.99
N GLY A 33 -8.01 -4.14 -20.15
CA GLY A 33 -8.88 -2.95 -20.18
C GLY A 33 -8.91 -2.15 -18.86
N ARG A 34 -8.32 -0.95 -18.86
CA ARG A 34 -7.79 -0.27 -17.65
C ARG A 34 -8.73 0.74 -16.97
N ARG A 35 -8.67 0.81 -15.63
CA ARG A 35 -7.84 1.77 -14.86
C ARG A 35 -7.47 1.25 -13.45
N TYR A 36 -6.93 0.03 -13.38
CA TYR A 36 -5.51 -0.13 -13.05
C TYR A 36 -4.72 -0.14 -14.35
N LYS A 37 -3.57 0.53 -14.41
CA LYS A 37 -2.73 0.47 -15.62
C LYS A 37 -2.28 -0.99 -15.81
N SER A 38 -2.74 -1.67 -16.85
CA SER A 38 -2.32 -3.04 -17.26
C SER A 38 -0.82 -3.16 -17.27
N VAL A 39 -0.26 -4.30 -16.87
CA VAL A 39 1.20 -4.53 -16.74
C VAL A 39 1.96 -4.23 -18.05
N VAL A 40 1.39 -4.56 -19.22
CA VAL A 40 1.95 -4.21 -20.54
C VAL A 40 1.90 -2.70 -20.78
N ASN A 41 0.79 -2.08 -20.40
CA ASN A 41 0.55 -0.66 -20.36
C ASN A 41 1.60 0.10 -19.49
N VAL A 42 1.82 -0.42 -18.27
CA VAL A 42 2.76 0.09 -17.26
C VAL A 42 4.17 -0.09 -17.75
N ARG A 43 4.49 -1.19 -18.42
CA ARG A 43 5.79 -1.41 -19.04
C ARG A 43 6.08 -0.40 -20.15
N ASN A 44 5.15 -0.17 -21.08
CA ASN A 44 5.36 0.81 -22.16
C ASN A 44 5.38 2.25 -21.64
N GLU A 45 4.55 2.57 -20.63
CA GLU A 45 4.64 3.86 -19.96
C GLU A 45 5.87 3.97 -19.06
N GLN A 46 6.35 2.90 -18.43
CA GLN A 46 7.59 2.86 -17.65
C GLN A 46 8.80 3.00 -18.56
N GLU A 47 8.82 2.36 -19.73
CA GLU A 47 9.86 2.54 -20.76
C GLU A 47 9.81 3.99 -21.25
N LYS A 48 8.63 4.55 -21.53
CA LYS A 48 8.46 5.98 -21.88
C LYS A 48 8.86 6.94 -20.75
N TYR A 49 8.53 6.67 -19.49
CA TYR A 49 8.86 7.50 -18.33
C TYR A 49 10.33 7.33 -17.93
N THR A 50 10.91 6.15 -18.15
CA THR A 50 12.33 5.86 -17.95
C THR A 50 13.15 6.52 -19.05
N GLU A 51 12.69 6.52 -20.30
CA GLU A 51 13.25 7.29 -21.41
C GLU A 51 13.12 8.80 -21.18
N GLN A 52 11.96 9.28 -20.72
CA GLN A 52 11.77 10.69 -20.34
C GLN A 52 12.63 11.09 -19.14
N MET A 53 12.73 10.26 -18.09
CA MET A 53 13.63 10.49 -16.97
C MET A 53 15.09 10.46 -17.44
N MET A 54 15.50 9.52 -18.29
CA MET A 54 16.85 9.47 -18.86
C MET A 54 17.16 10.67 -19.77
N PHE A 55 16.14 11.24 -20.42
CA PHE A 55 16.24 12.47 -21.22
C PHE A 55 16.27 13.75 -20.37
N LEU A 56 15.60 13.77 -19.21
CA LEU A 56 15.56 14.89 -18.26
C LEU A 56 16.71 14.89 -17.24
N LEU A 57 17.34 13.73 -17.00
CA LEU A 57 18.47 13.56 -16.08
C LEU A 57 19.74 14.38 -16.40
N PRO A 58 20.08 14.70 -17.68
CA PRO A 58 21.21 15.58 -17.99
C PRO A 58 20.97 17.05 -17.63
N ASP A 59 19.72 17.52 -17.63
CA ASP A 59 19.34 18.93 -17.39
C ASP A 59 18.86 19.23 -15.96
N LEU A 60 18.75 18.20 -15.11
CA LEU A 60 18.40 18.35 -13.70
C LEU A 60 19.58 18.90 -12.88
N SER A 61 19.84 20.20 -13.04
CA SER A 61 20.55 21.00 -12.06
C SER A 61 19.65 21.19 -10.84
N PHE A 62 19.76 20.28 -9.87
CA PHE A 62 19.03 20.40 -8.60
C PHE A 62 19.46 21.71 -7.91
N LYS A 63 18.52 22.66 -7.82
CA LYS A 63 18.61 23.72 -6.82
C LYS A 63 18.23 23.08 -5.49
N VAL A 64 19.24 22.64 -4.75
CA VAL A 64 19.07 22.34 -3.32
C VAL A 64 18.76 23.68 -2.67
N GLU A 65 17.57 23.84 -2.12
CA GLU A 65 17.25 25.03 -1.33
C GLU A 65 18.25 25.15 -0.19
N GLU A 66 18.72 26.37 0.04
CA GLU A 66 19.74 26.66 1.04
C GLU A 66 19.21 26.26 2.43
N GLY A 67 19.76 25.18 3.00
CA GLY A 67 19.34 24.63 4.30
C GLY A 67 18.85 23.18 4.25
N ASP A 68 18.44 22.65 3.09
CA ASP A 68 18.02 21.25 3.00
C ASP A 68 19.23 20.31 2.82
N SER A 69 19.27 19.24 3.63
CA SER A 69 20.19 18.14 3.34
C SER A 69 19.83 17.54 1.98
N LYS A 70 20.81 17.06 1.22
CA LYS A 70 20.56 16.40 -0.07
C LYS A 70 19.61 15.20 0.05
N ALA A 71 19.61 14.52 1.19
CA ALA A 71 18.67 13.44 1.47
C ALA A 71 17.22 13.95 1.59
N THR A 72 17.03 15.09 2.25
CA THR A 72 15.72 15.76 2.39
C THR A 72 15.14 16.16 1.04
N ALA A 73 15.95 16.78 0.17
CA ALA A 73 15.52 17.20 -1.16
C ALA A 73 15.12 16.00 -2.06
N VAL A 74 15.88 14.90 -2.01
CA VAL A 74 15.56 13.68 -2.75
C VAL A 74 14.27 13.03 -2.22
N LYS A 75 14.07 12.99 -0.90
CA LYS A 75 12.85 12.48 -0.28
C LYS A 75 11.62 13.28 -0.74
N LYS A 76 11.67 14.62 -0.64
CA LYS A 76 10.58 15.52 -1.10
C LYS A 76 10.20 15.27 -2.56
N TYR A 77 11.19 15.12 -3.43
CA TYR A 77 10.96 14.88 -4.87
C TYR A 77 10.28 13.54 -5.15
N ILE A 78 10.74 12.46 -4.52
CA ILE A 78 10.13 11.13 -4.69
C ILE A 78 8.67 11.14 -4.18
N THR A 79 8.42 11.77 -3.02
CA THR A 79 7.06 11.91 -2.47
C THR A 79 6.14 12.70 -3.40
N SER A 80 6.64 13.79 -4.00
CA SER A 80 5.87 14.60 -4.95
C SER A 80 5.46 13.81 -6.20
N ILE A 81 6.39 13.04 -6.79
CA ILE A 81 6.10 12.17 -7.95
C ILE A 81 5.07 11.11 -7.58
N ALA A 82 5.23 10.43 -6.44
CA ALA A 82 4.30 9.41 -5.99
C ALA A 82 2.87 9.96 -5.81
N THR A 83 2.75 11.15 -5.22
CA THR A 83 1.47 11.84 -5.00
C THR A 83 0.78 12.20 -6.32
N ALA A 84 1.53 12.75 -7.29
CA ALA A 84 0.99 13.15 -8.58
C ALA A 84 0.50 11.96 -9.43
N LEU A 85 1.07 10.78 -9.24
CA LEU A 85 0.75 9.59 -10.05
C LEU A 85 -0.48 8.81 -9.55
N LEU A 86 -0.89 8.98 -8.28
CA LEU A 86 -1.79 8.03 -7.63
C LEU A 86 -3.13 8.64 -7.12
N GLY A 87 -3.31 9.97 -7.16
CA GLY A 87 -4.60 10.64 -6.83
C GLY A 87 -4.94 10.70 -5.33
N ASN A 88 -5.93 11.51 -4.92
CA ASN A 88 -6.10 11.95 -3.52
C ASN A 88 -6.78 10.95 -2.55
N GLY A 89 -6.99 9.68 -2.92
CA GLY A 89 -7.79 8.75 -2.11
C GLY A 89 -7.00 7.86 -1.15
N CYS A 90 -5.94 7.19 -1.64
CA CYS A 90 -5.15 6.20 -0.91
C CYS A 90 -3.89 5.86 -1.70
N SER A 91 -2.96 6.80 -1.82
CA SER A 91 -2.02 6.82 -2.95
C SER A 91 -0.55 6.85 -2.55
N HIS A 92 -0.26 6.67 -1.26
CA HIS A 92 1.09 6.69 -0.70
C HIS A 92 1.67 5.29 -0.46
N TYR A 93 1.45 4.41 -1.42
CA TYR A 93 1.87 3.02 -1.37
C TYR A 93 3.25 2.99 -2.04
N TRP A 94 4.23 2.26 -1.50
CA TRP A 94 5.57 1.96 -2.06
C TRP A 94 6.82 2.51 -1.38
N GLN A 95 6.76 3.37 -0.36
CA GLN A 95 7.98 3.70 0.38
C GLN A 95 7.76 3.93 1.87
N ALA A 96 8.00 2.88 2.68
CA ALA A 96 8.61 3.06 4.00
C ALA A 96 9.09 1.71 4.59
N ARG A 97 10.31 1.26 4.24
CA ARG A 97 11.06 0.27 5.05
C ARG A 97 12.32 0.89 5.66
N TYR A 98 12.23 2.14 6.09
CA TYR A 98 13.27 2.75 6.91
C TYR A 98 12.67 3.02 8.29
N TYR A 99 13.10 2.22 9.26
CA TYR A 99 12.70 2.34 10.65
C TYR A 99 13.55 3.44 11.28
N ASP A 100 12.92 4.56 11.60
CA ASP A 100 13.49 5.58 12.48
C ASP A 100 13.09 5.20 13.91
N ASP A 101 14.07 4.98 14.79
CA ASP A 101 13.90 4.77 16.23
C ASP A 101 12.90 3.68 16.68
N GLY A 102 12.68 2.65 15.87
CA GLY A 102 11.75 1.56 16.20
C GLY A 102 10.29 2.02 16.29
N LYS A 103 9.93 3.05 15.51
CA LYS A 103 8.54 3.45 15.27
C LYS A 103 8.12 2.99 13.88
N VAL A 104 6.87 2.54 13.78
CA VAL A 104 6.25 2.30 12.49
C VAL A 104 5.88 3.66 11.87
N PRO A 105 6.29 3.95 10.62
CA PRO A 105 5.93 5.16 9.90
C PRO A 105 4.41 5.39 9.87
N ASP A 106 3.97 6.63 10.10
CA ASP A 106 2.55 6.98 10.18
C ASP A 106 1.83 6.74 8.84
N GLU A 107 2.53 6.86 7.72
CA GLU A 107 2.00 6.54 6.40
C GLU A 107 1.65 5.06 6.27
N TRP A 108 2.46 4.17 6.85
CA TRP A 108 2.20 2.73 6.85
C TRP A 108 0.98 2.39 7.70
N LYS A 109 0.87 3.01 8.89
CA LYS A 109 -0.32 2.89 9.75
C LYS A 109 -1.56 3.39 9.03
N SER A 110 -1.50 4.56 8.41
CA SER A 110 -2.62 5.17 7.70
C SER A 110 -3.09 4.27 6.55
N ALA A 111 -2.17 3.75 5.75
CA ALA A 111 -2.52 2.88 4.63
C ALA A 111 -3.17 1.57 5.07
N ILE A 112 -2.61 0.90 6.08
CA ILE A 112 -3.24 -0.29 6.67
C ILE A 112 -4.61 0.04 7.23
N THR A 113 -4.75 1.16 7.93
CA THR A 113 -6.04 1.60 8.50
C THR A 113 -7.09 1.76 7.42
N CYS A 114 -6.75 2.35 6.27
CA CYS A 114 -7.66 2.48 5.13
C CYS A 114 -8.08 1.11 4.57
N ILE A 115 -7.13 0.20 4.29
CA ILE A 115 -7.47 -1.13 3.75
C ILE A 115 -8.33 -1.92 4.74
N VAL A 116 -8.01 -1.86 6.04
CA VAL A 116 -8.79 -2.53 7.08
C VAL A 116 -10.21 -1.98 7.14
N LYS A 117 -10.39 -0.66 6.98
CA LYS A 117 -11.70 -0.03 6.85
C LYS A 117 -12.47 -0.58 5.65
N ASP A 118 -11.85 -0.66 4.48
CA ASP A 118 -12.49 -1.18 3.26
C ASP A 118 -12.86 -2.67 3.40
N ILE A 119 -12.09 -3.45 4.17
CA ILE A 119 -12.42 -4.84 4.51
C ILE A 119 -13.57 -4.91 5.52
N ALA A 120 -13.72 -3.94 6.41
CA ALA A 120 -14.82 -3.90 7.38
C ALA A 120 -16.14 -3.42 6.76
N ASP A 121 -16.07 -2.54 5.76
CA ASP A 121 -17.20 -1.83 5.18
C ASP A 121 -17.97 -2.69 4.15
N LYS A 122 -19.11 -3.23 4.57
CA LYS A 122 -19.99 -4.03 3.69
C LYS A 122 -20.61 -3.19 2.56
N GLU A 123 -20.94 -1.92 2.81
CA GLU A 123 -21.55 -1.06 1.79
C GLU A 123 -20.53 -0.71 0.69
N PHE A 124 -19.28 -0.44 1.08
CA PHE A 124 -18.18 -0.29 0.13
C PHE A 124 -18.00 -1.55 -0.71
N GLN A 125 -18.00 -2.74 -0.09
CA GLN A 125 -17.86 -4.01 -0.79
C GLN A 125 -19.00 -4.25 -1.77
N GLU A 126 -20.25 -4.01 -1.36
CA GLU A 126 -21.40 -4.15 -2.24
C GLU A 126 -21.24 -3.26 -3.49
N LYS A 127 -20.91 -1.98 -3.24
CA LYS A 127 -20.76 -0.99 -4.29
C LYS A 127 -19.59 -1.27 -5.24
N GLU A 128 -18.44 -1.69 -4.72
CA GLU A 128 -17.27 -1.89 -5.57
C GLU A 128 -17.23 -3.28 -6.18
N TRP A 129 -17.61 -4.33 -5.46
CA TRP A 129 -17.46 -5.72 -5.89
C TRP A 129 -18.59 -6.19 -6.79
N LEU A 130 -19.82 -5.72 -6.55
CA LEU A 130 -21.00 -6.13 -7.32
C LEU A 130 -21.33 -5.14 -8.44
N SER A 131 -20.45 -4.17 -8.69
CA SER A 131 -20.58 -3.26 -9.82
C SER A 131 -20.10 -3.91 -11.11
N GLU A 132 -20.78 -3.65 -12.22
CA GLU A 132 -20.36 -4.06 -13.57
C GLU A 132 -19.12 -3.30 -14.09
N LYS A 133 -18.35 -2.67 -13.19
CA LYS A 133 -17.14 -1.94 -13.57
C LYS A 133 -16.06 -2.94 -13.93
N GLU A 134 -15.44 -2.74 -15.09
CA GLU A 134 -14.29 -3.53 -15.58
C GLU A 134 -13.11 -3.60 -14.58
N ASN A 135 -13.05 -2.67 -13.62
CA ASN A 135 -11.99 -2.58 -12.62
C ASN A 135 -12.56 -2.50 -11.19
N ALA A 136 -13.65 -3.21 -10.95
CA ALA A 136 -14.17 -3.44 -9.60
C ALA A 136 -13.06 -3.96 -8.67
N THR A 137 -13.03 -3.46 -7.44
CA THR A 137 -12.20 -4.07 -6.39
C THR A 137 -12.76 -5.48 -6.11
N SER A 138 -11.91 -6.42 -5.74
CA SER A 138 -12.31 -7.76 -5.33
C SER A 138 -11.79 -8.11 -3.93
N PRO A 139 -12.31 -9.17 -3.29
CA PRO A 139 -11.75 -9.69 -2.05
C PRO A 139 -10.24 -9.96 -2.17
N ARG A 140 -9.80 -10.49 -3.33
CA ARG A 140 -8.38 -10.76 -3.60
C ARG A 140 -7.57 -9.49 -3.62
N ASP A 141 -8.09 -8.40 -4.16
CA ASP A 141 -7.37 -7.13 -4.21
C ASP A 141 -7.12 -6.57 -2.81
N LEU A 142 -8.12 -6.65 -1.92
CA LEU A 142 -7.95 -6.26 -0.52
C LEU A 142 -6.93 -7.15 0.20
N TYR A 143 -6.95 -8.46 -0.04
CA TYR A 143 -5.93 -9.39 0.47
C TYR A 143 -4.53 -9.00 -0.02
N CYS A 144 -4.36 -8.82 -1.34
CA CYS A 144 -3.09 -8.47 -1.95
C CYS A 144 -2.58 -7.12 -1.45
N ALA A 145 -3.46 -6.12 -1.35
CA ALA A 145 -3.11 -4.81 -0.81
C ALA A 145 -2.57 -4.94 0.62
N LEU A 146 -3.29 -5.64 1.50
CA LEU A 146 -2.92 -5.77 2.90
C LEU A 146 -1.65 -6.61 3.10
N PHE A 147 -1.59 -7.81 2.52
CA PHE A 147 -0.50 -8.77 2.77
C PHE A 147 0.71 -8.58 1.87
N ASN A 148 0.52 -8.35 0.58
CA ASN A 148 1.63 -8.22 -0.36
C ASN A 148 2.10 -6.76 -0.45
N GLY A 149 1.15 -5.81 -0.47
CA GLY A 149 1.45 -4.38 -0.53
C GLY A 149 2.05 -3.84 0.76
N PHE A 150 1.46 -4.16 1.91
CA PHE A 150 1.90 -3.64 3.21
C PHE A 150 2.58 -4.63 4.12
N SER A 151 2.80 -5.87 3.68
CA SER A 151 3.46 -6.88 4.52
C SER A 151 2.82 -6.91 5.93
N PHE A 152 1.49 -6.95 6.01
CA PHE A 152 0.75 -6.72 7.26
C PHE A 152 1.20 -7.62 8.43
N VAL A 153 1.65 -8.84 8.14
CA VAL A 153 2.26 -9.73 9.13
C VAL A 153 3.53 -9.13 9.75
N ASP A 154 4.40 -8.52 8.93
CA ASP A 154 5.61 -7.87 9.40
C ASP A 154 5.30 -6.56 10.11
N PHE A 155 4.31 -5.79 9.62
CA PHE A 155 3.80 -4.62 10.33
C PHE A 155 3.45 -4.95 11.79
N LEU A 156 2.76 -6.08 12.02
CA LEU A 156 2.36 -6.52 13.37
C LEU A 156 3.54 -6.99 14.22
N LYS A 157 4.62 -7.47 13.61
CA LYS A 157 5.86 -7.90 14.30
C LYS A 157 6.80 -6.74 14.61
N THR A 158 6.75 -5.68 13.81
CA THR A 158 7.58 -4.50 14.04
C THR A 158 7.25 -3.91 15.40
N PRO A 159 8.28 -3.70 16.26
CA PRO A 159 8.08 -3.00 17.51
C PRO A 159 7.46 -1.63 17.27
N ASP A 160 6.39 -1.32 17.98
CA ASP A 160 5.77 -0.01 17.97
C ASP A 160 5.28 0.27 19.38
N LYS A 161 5.97 1.18 20.08
CA LYS A 161 5.64 1.55 21.46
C LYS A 161 4.27 2.23 21.57
N THR A 162 3.71 2.70 20.46
CA THR A 162 2.38 3.33 20.43
C THR A 162 1.26 2.32 20.21
N ARG A 163 1.58 1.05 19.89
CA ARG A 163 0.57 0.03 19.63
C ARG A 163 0.13 -0.63 20.93
N THR A 164 -1.17 -0.66 21.19
CA THR A 164 -1.76 -1.31 22.37
C THR A 164 -1.74 -2.84 22.23
N GLU A 165 -1.87 -3.55 23.35
CA GLU A 165 -2.01 -5.02 23.34
C GLU A 165 -3.27 -5.46 22.58
N GLU A 166 -4.34 -4.69 22.70
CA GLU A 166 -5.61 -4.90 22.00
C GLU A 166 -5.47 -4.76 20.48
N GLN A 167 -4.83 -3.70 19.99
CA GLN A 167 -4.50 -3.53 18.57
C GLN A 167 -3.66 -4.71 18.05
N GLN A 168 -2.69 -5.20 18.84
CA GLN A 168 -1.93 -6.39 18.46
C GLN A 168 -2.80 -7.66 18.41
N LEU A 169 -3.70 -7.85 19.36
CA LEU A 169 -4.59 -8.99 19.42
C LEU A 169 -5.52 -9.02 18.21
N PHE A 170 -6.22 -7.91 17.93
CA PHE A 170 -7.13 -7.81 16.79
C PHE A 170 -6.39 -7.91 15.46
N GLY A 171 -5.21 -7.28 15.31
CA GLY A 171 -4.39 -7.43 14.11
C GLY A 171 -3.99 -8.89 13.85
N LYS A 172 -3.56 -9.63 14.89
CA LYS A 172 -3.22 -11.06 14.76
C LYS A 172 -4.44 -11.92 14.43
N LYS A 173 -5.61 -11.59 15.01
CA LYS A 173 -6.88 -12.26 14.68
C LYS A 173 -7.25 -12.02 13.22
N MET A 174 -7.12 -10.78 12.73
CA MET A 174 -7.38 -10.45 11.33
C MET A 174 -6.48 -11.22 10.36
N VAL A 175 -5.19 -11.37 10.69
CA VAL A 175 -4.28 -12.22 9.92
C VAL A 175 -4.79 -13.66 9.83
N ARG A 176 -5.24 -14.23 10.95
CA ARG A 176 -5.75 -15.60 10.99
C ARG A 176 -7.02 -15.77 10.16
N GLU A 177 -8.01 -14.89 10.34
CA GLU A 177 -9.29 -14.98 9.62
C GLU A 177 -9.09 -14.81 8.12
N MET A 178 -8.31 -13.80 7.69
CA MET A 178 -8.08 -13.56 6.27
C MET A 178 -7.32 -14.71 5.60
N ILE A 179 -6.21 -15.18 6.19
CA ILE A 179 -5.47 -16.33 5.64
C ILE A 179 -6.32 -17.59 5.66
N GLY A 180 -7.09 -17.81 6.73
CA GLY A 180 -8.01 -18.94 6.86
C GLY A 180 -9.06 -18.96 5.76
N TYR A 181 -9.67 -17.80 5.47
CA TYR A 181 -10.66 -17.63 4.42
C TYR A 181 -10.10 -18.03 3.04
N PHE A 182 -8.98 -17.42 2.63
CA PHE A 182 -8.36 -17.70 1.32
C PHE A 182 -7.78 -19.11 1.21
N LYS A 183 -7.41 -19.74 2.34
CA LYS A 183 -7.04 -21.16 2.37
C LYS A 183 -8.23 -22.07 2.08
N LEU A 184 -9.42 -21.73 2.57
CA LEU A 184 -10.64 -22.54 2.40
C LEU A 184 -11.32 -22.31 1.04
N ARG A 185 -11.39 -21.05 0.59
CA ARG A 185 -12.11 -20.67 -0.65
C ARG A 185 -11.22 -20.60 -1.89
N GLY A 186 -9.91 -20.68 -1.73
CA GLY A 186 -8.93 -20.54 -2.81
C GLY A 186 -8.47 -19.08 -2.99
N LYS A 187 -7.54 -18.88 -3.93
CA LYS A 187 -6.84 -17.58 -4.11
C LYS A 187 -7.69 -16.50 -4.80
N ASN A 188 -8.66 -16.91 -5.61
CA ASN A 188 -9.48 -16.04 -6.45
C ASN A 188 -10.96 -16.37 -6.20
N PRO A 189 -11.49 -16.18 -4.99
CA PRO A 189 -12.89 -16.46 -4.73
C PRO A 189 -13.74 -15.45 -5.49
N ASP A 190 -14.89 -15.90 -5.99
CA ASP A 190 -15.84 -15.07 -6.70
C ASP A 190 -16.44 -14.00 -5.76
N SER A 191 -16.48 -12.75 -6.21
CA SER A 191 -16.91 -11.60 -5.40
C SER A 191 -18.36 -11.70 -4.93
N GLU A 192 -19.27 -12.17 -5.78
CA GLU A 192 -20.69 -12.31 -5.44
C GLU A 192 -20.87 -13.39 -4.37
N VAL A 193 -20.17 -14.51 -4.54
CA VAL A 193 -20.18 -15.61 -3.56
C VAL A 193 -19.57 -15.17 -2.22
N VAL A 194 -18.48 -14.41 -2.24
CA VAL A 194 -17.80 -13.92 -1.02
C VAL A 194 -18.69 -12.93 -0.27
N PHE A 195 -19.43 -12.09 -0.97
CA PHE A 195 -20.23 -11.02 -0.37
C PHE A 195 -21.23 -11.55 0.67
N ASP A 196 -21.88 -12.69 0.38
CA ASP A 196 -22.86 -13.33 1.25
C ASP A 196 -22.29 -14.54 2.04
N ASP A 197 -20.97 -14.76 2.02
CA ASP A 197 -20.33 -15.88 2.73
C ASP A 197 -20.23 -15.59 4.25
N PRO A 198 -20.83 -16.42 5.12
CA PRO A 198 -20.71 -16.25 6.58
C PRO A 198 -19.26 -16.31 7.08
N LEU A 199 -18.35 -16.99 6.36
CA LEU A 199 -16.94 -16.99 6.70
C LEU A 199 -16.30 -15.62 6.42
N TRP A 200 -16.77 -14.89 5.41
CA TRP A 200 -16.31 -13.54 5.14
C TRP A 200 -16.90 -12.52 6.13
N ASP A 201 -18.10 -12.75 6.66
CA ASP A 201 -18.62 -11.96 7.78
C ASP A 201 -17.69 -11.97 9.01
N ASN A 202 -17.05 -13.11 9.28
CA ASN A 202 -16.03 -13.18 10.35
C ASN A 202 -14.80 -12.32 10.04
N VAL A 203 -14.39 -12.26 8.77
CA VAL A 203 -13.32 -11.38 8.30
C VAL A 203 -13.72 -9.92 8.48
N ARG A 204 -14.91 -9.53 8.00
CA ARG A 204 -15.45 -8.16 8.18
C ARG A 204 -15.53 -7.76 9.64
N SER A 205 -16.14 -8.59 10.48
CA SER A 205 -16.29 -8.34 11.92
C SER A 205 -14.92 -8.18 12.59
N THR A 206 -13.94 -9.02 12.24
CA THR A 206 -12.59 -8.91 12.81
C THR A 206 -11.86 -7.67 12.30
N ALA A 207 -12.04 -7.30 11.04
CA ALA A 207 -11.51 -6.07 10.47
C ALA A 207 -12.11 -4.83 11.14
N GLN A 208 -13.42 -4.83 11.41
CA GLN A 208 -14.11 -3.75 12.13
C GLN A 208 -13.53 -3.57 13.53
N ASN A 209 -13.42 -4.65 14.33
CA ASN A 209 -12.81 -4.58 15.66
C ASN A 209 -11.38 -4.03 15.62
N TYR A 210 -10.60 -4.42 14.60
CA TYR A 210 -9.25 -3.89 14.46
C TYR A 210 -9.26 -2.41 14.06
N TYR A 211 -10.12 -2.00 13.12
CA TYR A 211 -10.29 -0.61 12.71
C TYR A 211 -10.70 0.30 13.88
N ASP A 212 -11.66 -0.14 14.68
CA ASP A 212 -12.12 0.58 15.87
C ASP A 212 -10.95 0.77 16.85
N SER A 213 -10.20 -0.30 17.14
CA SER A 213 -9.02 -0.22 18.01
C SER A 213 -7.93 0.73 17.50
N LEU A 214 -7.81 0.93 16.18
CA LEU A 214 -6.85 1.86 15.57
C LEU A 214 -7.31 3.32 15.62
N THR A 215 -8.61 3.57 15.82
CA THR A 215 -9.21 4.90 15.76
C THR A 215 -9.67 5.44 17.12
N GLU A 216 -10.01 4.58 18.08
CA GLU A 216 -10.42 4.97 19.43
C GLU A 216 -9.34 5.75 20.20
N ASP A 217 -8.07 5.35 20.09
CA ASP A 217 -6.94 6.03 20.75
C ASP A 217 -6.80 7.51 20.33
N ARG A 218 -7.24 7.87 19.12
CA ARG A 218 -7.22 9.26 18.65
C ARG A 218 -8.26 10.13 19.36
N THR A 219 -9.36 9.54 19.80
CA THR A 219 -10.44 10.27 20.46
C THR A 219 -10.03 10.67 21.88
N ILE A 220 -9.28 9.81 22.57
CA ILE A 220 -8.77 10.07 23.92
C ILE A 220 -7.59 11.04 23.89
N ALA A 221 -6.66 10.89 22.94
CA ALA A 221 -5.50 11.79 22.81
C ALA A 221 -5.89 13.25 22.52
N ASN A 222 -6.98 13.47 21.78
CA ASN A 222 -7.49 14.81 21.46
C ASN A 222 -8.43 15.39 22.53
N ALA A 223 -8.82 14.59 23.55
CA ALA A 223 -9.70 15.03 24.62
C ALA A 223 -8.96 15.53 25.89
N SER A 224 -7.62 15.49 25.90
CA SER A 224 -6.82 16.09 26.98
C SER A 224 -6.57 17.58 26.71
N PRO A 225 -7.08 18.49 27.58
CA PRO A 225 -6.99 19.94 27.41
C PRO A 225 -5.57 20.51 27.63
#